data_AF-A0A5A8DIH2-F1
#
_entry.id   AF-A0A5A8DIH2-F1
#
_cell.length_a   1.000
_cell.length_b   1.000
_cell.length_c   1.000
_cell.angle_alpha   90.00
_cell.angle_beta   90.00
_cell.angle_gamma   90.00
#
_symmetry.space_group_name_H-M   'P 1'
#
loop_
_entity.id
_entity.type
_entity.pdbx_description
1 polymer ?
#
loop_
_entity_poly.entity_id
_entity_poly.type
_entity_poly.pdbx_seq_one_letter_code
_entity_poly.pdbx_strand_id
1 'polypeptide(L)'
;MRESILPMMRCTACERVIGKAAPFVNRLVLKERIWSKELAREIMDHVSSHSCSDDELFGSNSGELLQGCLSFMTDSFPRIREGLRRHLHPRYEEFGEDVSATEFCVDIGVCSQGLGHSLDRSLQRSQLLEEHRKRMQDL
;
A
#
# COMPACT_ATOMS: atom_id res chain seq x y z
N MET A 1 17.44 -0.82 20.72
CA MET A 1 16.71 -0.28 19.57
C MET A 1 15.31 -0.91 19.50
N ARG A 2 14.30 -0.27 20.10
CA ARG A 2 12.87 -0.53 19.81
C ARG A 2 12.42 0.47 18.75
N GLU A 3 13.11 0.50 17.61
CA GLU A 3 12.72 1.36 16.51
C GLU A 3 11.43 0.80 15.89
N SER A 4 10.32 1.42 16.29
CA SER A 4 9.06 1.57 15.55
C SER A 4 8.54 0.38 14.73
N ILE A 5 8.29 -0.76 15.38
CA ILE A 5 7.57 -1.90 14.78
C ILE A 5 6.20 -1.45 14.22
N LEU A 6 5.46 -0.61 14.96
CA LEU A 6 4.12 -0.21 14.55
C LEU A 6 4.10 0.62 13.25
N PRO A 7 4.93 1.68 13.07
CA PRO A 7 5.07 2.34 11.77
C PRO A 7 5.44 1.42 10.62
N MET A 8 6.36 0.46 10.82
CA MET A 8 6.69 -0.56 9.81
C MET A 8 5.48 -1.41 9.46
N MET A 9 4.73 -1.91 10.45
CA MET A 9 3.54 -2.73 10.22
C MET A 9 2.41 -1.93 9.54
N ARG A 10 2.24 -0.65 9.87
CA ARG A 10 1.30 0.25 9.17
C ARG A 10 1.70 0.43 7.71
N CYS A 11 2.99 0.62 7.43
CA CYS A 11 3.49 0.73 6.06
C CYS A 11 3.29 -0.58 5.28
N THR A 12 3.61 -1.73 5.88
CA THR A 12 3.32 -3.05 5.30
C THR A 12 1.84 -3.22 4.97
N ALA A 13 0.96 -2.90 5.92
CA ALA A 13 -0.49 -3.01 5.70
C ALA A 13 -0.95 -2.10 4.55
N CYS A 14 -0.45 -0.86 4.49
CA CYS A 14 -0.78 0.05 3.39
C CYS A 14 -0.35 -0.53 2.03
N GLU A 15 0.90 -0.95 1.90
CA GLU A 15 1.42 -1.47 0.62
C GLU A 15 0.68 -2.73 0.17
N ARG A 16 0.29 -3.62 1.10
CA ARG A 16 -0.48 -4.82 0.78
C ARG A 16 -1.91 -4.49 0.34
N VAL A 17 -2.63 -3.69 1.12
CA VAL A 17 -4.02 -3.30 0.84
C VAL A 17 -4.11 -2.54 -0.48
N ILE A 18 -3.25 -1.53 -0.65
CA ILE A 18 -3.22 -0.72 -1.88
C ILE A 18 -2.67 -1.54 -3.04
N GLY A 19 -1.69 -2.43 -2.82
CA GLY A 19 -1.18 -3.33 -3.85
C GLY A 19 -2.26 -4.23 -4.45
N LYS A 20 -3.22 -4.70 -3.65
CA LYS A 20 -4.38 -5.44 -4.15
C LYS A 20 -5.43 -4.56 -4.82
N ALA A 21 -5.66 -3.35 -4.30
CA ALA A 21 -6.67 -2.44 -4.84
C ALA A 21 -6.22 -1.69 -6.11
N ALA A 22 -4.92 -1.41 -6.26
CA ALA A 22 -4.36 -0.59 -7.34
C ALA A 22 -4.69 -1.16 -8.73
N PRO A 23 -4.59 -2.47 -9.02
CA PRO A 23 -5.00 -3.01 -10.33
C PRO A 23 -6.45 -2.70 -10.70
N PHE A 24 -7.37 -2.64 -9.73
CA PHE A 24 -8.74 -2.23 -9.99
C PHE A 24 -8.83 -0.75 -10.35
N VAL A 25 -8.15 0.11 -9.60
CA VAL A 25 -8.12 1.57 -9.84
C VAL A 25 -7.43 1.90 -11.17
N ASN A 26 -6.31 1.27 -11.50
CA ASN A 26 -5.58 1.49 -12.75
C ASN A 26 -6.42 1.07 -13.96
N ARG A 27 -7.26 0.04 -13.84
CA ARG A 27 -8.26 -0.27 -14.89
C ARG A 27 -9.31 0.82 -15.07
N LEU A 28 -9.64 1.57 -14.02
CA LEU A 28 -10.56 2.71 -14.12
C LEU A 28 -9.86 3.92 -14.76
N VAL A 29 -8.60 4.15 -14.42
CA VAL A 29 -7.71 5.15 -15.03
C VAL A 29 -7.59 4.91 -16.55
N LEU A 30 -7.26 3.68 -16.96
CA LEU A 30 -7.17 3.27 -18.37
C LEU A 30 -8.50 3.41 -19.13
N LYS A 31 -9.63 3.35 -18.42
CA LYS A 31 -10.98 3.56 -18.98
C LYS A 31 -11.42 5.02 -18.90
N GLU A 32 -10.52 5.93 -18.54
CA GLU A 32 -10.75 7.38 -18.39
C GLU A 32 -11.97 7.69 -17.51
N ARG A 33 -12.19 6.86 -16.48
CA ARG A 33 -13.32 7.04 -15.56
C ARG A 33 -13.05 8.24 -14.67
N ILE A 34 -14.08 9.07 -14.49
CA ILE A 34 -14.01 10.25 -13.65
C ILE A 34 -14.63 9.94 -12.28
N TRP A 35 -14.02 10.48 -11.23
CA TRP A 35 -14.48 10.34 -9.85
C TRP A 35 -15.93 10.80 -9.67
N SER A 36 -16.80 9.87 -9.27
CA SER A 36 -18.19 10.12 -8.89
C SER A 36 -18.47 9.57 -7.49
N LYS A 37 -19.65 9.86 -6.92
CA LYS A 37 -20.04 9.30 -5.62
C LYS A 37 -20.17 7.78 -5.67
N GLU A 38 -20.69 7.26 -6.78
CA GLU A 38 -20.87 5.84 -7.04
C GLU A 38 -19.52 5.14 -7.18
N LEU A 39 -18.62 5.71 -8.00
CA LEU A 39 -17.28 5.17 -8.21
C LEU A 39 -16.45 5.20 -6.91
N ALA A 40 -16.59 6.27 -6.13
CA ALA A 40 -15.95 6.37 -4.82
C ALA A 40 -16.39 5.25 -3.88
N ARG A 41 -17.68 4.88 -3.89
CA ARG A 41 -18.19 3.77 -3.09
C ARG A 41 -17.59 2.44 -3.58
N GLU A 42 -17.65 2.18 -4.89
CA GLU A 42 -17.10 0.96 -5.49
C GLU A 42 -15.61 0.77 -5.16
N ILE A 43 -14.81 1.83 -5.29
CA ILE A 43 -13.38 1.81 -4.94
C ILE A 43 -13.18 1.54 -3.45
N MET A 44 -13.90 2.23 -2.57
CA MET A 44 -13.69 2.06 -1.12
C MET A 44 -14.20 0.72 -0.61
N ASP A 45 -15.25 0.15 -1.21
CA ASP A 45 -15.72 -1.20 -0.92
C ASP A 45 -14.64 -2.22 -1.34
N HIS A 46 -14.02 -2.03 -2.51
CA HIS A 46 -12.92 -2.86 -2.99
C HIS A 46 -11.66 -2.74 -2.12
N VAL A 47 -11.32 -1.55 -1.63
CA VAL A 47 -10.21 -1.39 -0.66
C VAL A 47 -10.54 -2.12 0.65
N SER A 48 -11.77 -2.00 1.13
CA SER A 48 -12.21 -2.60 2.40
C SER A 48 -12.28 -4.13 2.34
N SER A 49 -12.53 -4.72 1.16
CA SER A 49 -12.52 -6.18 1.00
C SER A 49 -11.12 -6.80 1.16
N HIS A 50 -10.07 -6.02 0.94
CA HIS A 50 -8.67 -6.44 1.11
C HIS A 50 -8.07 -5.93 2.42
N SER A 51 -8.91 -5.76 3.44
CA SER A 51 -8.51 -5.20 4.74
C SER A 51 -7.88 -6.26 5.66
N CYS A 52 -7.80 -5.95 6.97
CA CYS A 52 -7.06 -6.72 7.97
C CYS A 52 -7.58 -8.14 8.22
N SER A 53 -8.73 -8.49 7.66
CA SER A 53 -9.32 -9.84 7.70
C SER A 53 -9.05 -10.65 6.43
N ASP A 54 -8.32 -10.11 5.46
CA ASP A 54 -7.94 -10.83 4.25
C ASP A 54 -6.84 -11.84 4.60
N ASP A 55 -7.18 -13.13 4.62
CA ASP A 55 -6.26 -14.22 4.93
C ASP A 55 -5.13 -14.37 3.90
N GLU A 56 -5.32 -13.93 2.65
CA GLU A 56 -4.24 -13.95 1.66
C GLU A 56 -3.16 -12.93 2.03
N LEU A 57 -3.59 -11.76 2.53
CA LEU A 57 -2.69 -10.67 2.90
C LEU A 57 -2.18 -10.77 4.33
N PHE A 58 -2.94 -11.39 5.23
CA PHE A 58 -2.70 -11.35 6.67
C PHE A 58 -2.83 -12.75 7.34
N GLY A 59 -3.03 -13.84 6.61
CA GLY A 59 -3.33 -15.17 7.19
C GLY A 59 -2.21 -15.79 8.06
N SER A 60 -0.98 -15.28 7.99
CA SER A 60 0.17 -15.74 8.80
C SER A 60 0.45 -14.87 10.04
N ASN A 61 -0.51 -14.03 10.46
CA ASN A 61 -0.34 -12.92 11.38
C ASN A 61 0.48 -13.19 12.66
N SER A 62 1.55 -12.41 12.83
CA SER A 62 1.97 -11.97 14.16
C SER A 62 1.00 -10.87 14.65
N GLY A 63 0.72 -10.81 15.95
CA GLY A 63 -0.25 -9.86 16.51
C GLY A 63 0.04 -8.39 16.17
N GLU A 64 1.32 -8.05 15.96
CA GLU A 64 1.79 -6.72 15.59
C GLU A 64 1.36 -6.30 14.17
N LEU A 65 1.34 -7.22 13.21
CA LEU A 65 0.94 -6.90 11.83
C LEU A 65 -0.55 -6.61 11.77
N LEU A 66 -1.37 -7.40 12.46
CA LEU A 66 -2.80 -7.16 12.57
C LEU A 66 -3.09 -5.82 13.23
N GLN A 67 -2.38 -5.50 14.33
CA GLN A 67 -2.49 -4.21 14.99
C GLN A 67 -2.08 -3.04 14.09
N GLY A 68 -1.00 -3.21 13.32
CA GLY A 68 -0.57 -2.23 12.32
C GLY A 68 -1.61 -2.00 11.24
N CYS A 69 -2.23 -3.07 10.73
CA CYS A 69 -3.30 -2.96 9.74
C CYS A 69 -4.53 -2.24 10.31
N LEU A 70 -5.01 -2.64 11.49
CA LEU A 70 -6.19 -2.02 12.11
C LEU A 70 -5.94 -0.51 12.32
N SER A 71 -4.78 -0.16 12.86
CA SER A 71 -4.38 1.24 13.03
C SER A 71 -4.30 1.99 11.69
N PHE A 72 -3.75 1.38 10.64
CA PHE A 72 -3.70 1.97 9.31
C PHE A 72 -5.11 2.23 8.76
N MET A 73 -5.97 1.20 8.75
CA MET A 73 -7.31 1.28 8.16
C MET A 73 -8.19 2.31 8.89
N THR A 74 -8.11 2.37 10.22
CA THR A 74 -8.86 3.36 11.00
C THR A 74 -8.37 4.79 10.75
N ASP A 75 -7.06 5.04 10.78
CA ASP A 75 -6.51 6.41 10.76
C ASP A 75 -6.37 6.98 9.34
N SER A 76 -6.34 6.12 8.32
CA SER A 76 -5.92 6.50 6.97
C SER A 76 -7.05 6.45 5.96
N PHE A 77 -8.24 5.95 6.31
CA PHE A 77 -9.37 5.83 5.39
C PHE A 77 -9.70 7.13 4.63
N PRO A 78 -9.75 8.32 5.27
CA PRO A 78 -9.99 9.58 4.53
C PRO A 78 -8.85 9.92 3.56
N ARG A 79 -7.61 9.61 3.94
CA ARG A 79 -6.41 9.87 3.12
C ARG A 79 -6.32 8.91 1.94
N ILE A 80 -6.68 7.64 2.13
CA ILE A 80 -6.79 6.65 1.05
C ILE A 80 -7.81 7.14 0.01
N ARG A 81 -9.00 7.51 0.47
CA ARG A 81 -10.06 8.01 -0.41
C ARG A 81 -9.61 9.25 -1.19
N GLU A 82 -8.98 10.21 -0.52
CA GLU A 82 -8.50 11.41 -1.17
C GLU A 82 -7.35 11.12 -2.15
N GLY A 83 -6.39 10.27 -1.78
CA GLY A 83 -5.30 9.86 -2.66
C GLY A 83 -5.82 9.23 -3.94
N LEU A 84 -6.70 8.22 -3.83
CA LEU A 84 -7.27 7.53 -5.00
C LEU A 84 -8.12 8.47 -5.87
N ARG A 85 -8.74 9.49 -5.26
CA ARG A 85 -9.49 10.51 -6.00
C ARG A 85 -8.60 11.34 -6.92
N ARG A 86 -7.34 11.59 -6.56
CA ARG A 86 -6.44 12.42 -7.38
C ARG A 86 -6.20 11.80 -8.75
N HIS A 87 -6.01 10.49 -8.78
CA HIS A 87 -5.82 9.73 -10.02
C HIS A 87 -7.04 9.69 -10.95
N LEU A 88 -8.23 10.01 -10.44
CA LEU A 88 -9.50 9.90 -11.17
C LEU A 88 -10.26 11.23 -11.28
N HIS A 89 -9.69 12.36 -10.86
CA HIS A 89 -10.37 13.64 -10.94
C HIS A 89 -9.52 14.68 -11.70
N PRO A 90 -10.03 15.26 -12.81
CA PRO A 90 -9.27 16.15 -13.72
C PRO A 90 -8.68 17.44 -13.14
N ARG A 91 -8.89 17.71 -11.85
CA ARG A 91 -8.38 18.92 -11.17
C ARG A 91 -7.02 18.69 -10.52
N TYR A 92 -6.58 17.45 -10.48
CA TYR A 92 -5.34 17.01 -9.84
C TYR A 92 -4.29 16.74 -10.90
N GLU A 93 -3.03 16.90 -10.51
CA GLU A 93 -1.88 16.65 -11.37
C GLU A 93 -1.75 15.16 -11.67
N GLU A 94 -2.03 14.32 -10.67
CA GLU A 94 -1.96 12.86 -10.74
C GLU A 94 -3.08 12.23 -11.61
N PHE A 95 -3.97 13.05 -12.20
CA PHE A 95 -5.10 12.55 -12.98
C PHE A 95 -4.64 11.78 -14.22
N GLY A 96 -5.12 10.54 -14.37
CA GLY A 96 -4.71 9.69 -15.48
C GLY A 96 -3.44 8.88 -15.20
N GLU A 97 -2.79 9.09 -14.05
CA GLU A 97 -1.60 8.34 -13.66
C GLU A 97 -1.98 7.03 -12.93
N ASP A 98 -1.18 6.00 -13.16
CA ASP A 98 -1.33 4.72 -12.46
C ASP A 98 -1.02 4.85 -10.97
N VAL A 99 -1.74 4.09 -10.15
CA VAL A 99 -1.48 3.97 -8.71
C VAL A 99 -0.40 2.92 -8.48
N SER A 100 0.73 3.37 -7.92
CA SER A 100 1.79 2.54 -7.36
C SER A 100 1.63 2.45 -5.85
N ALA A 101 1.48 1.25 -5.29
CA ALA A 101 1.24 1.09 -3.85
C ALA A 101 2.35 1.69 -2.98
N THR A 102 3.60 1.61 -3.43
CA THR A 102 4.75 2.20 -2.75
C THR A 102 4.63 3.71 -2.67
N GLU A 103 4.48 4.37 -3.82
CA GLU A 103 4.47 5.82 -3.92
C GLU A 103 3.23 6.37 -3.22
N PHE A 104 2.08 5.75 -3.49
CA PHE A 104 0.82 6.08 -2.85
C PHE A 104 0.94 6.07 -1.32
N CYS A 105 1.50 5.02 -0.73
CA CYS A 105 1.62 4.89 0.72
C CYS A 105 2.60 5.90 1.34
N VAL A 106 3.58 6.38 0.57
CA VAL A 106 4.44 7.51 0.95
C VAL A 106 3.66 8.83 0.85
N ASP A 107 2.93 9.06 -0.23
CA ASP A 107 2.20 10.30 -0.49
C ASP A 107 1.08 10.56 0.52
N ILE A 108 0.40 9.50 0.97
CA ILE A 108 -0.60 9.61 2.05
C ILE A 108 0.02 9.68 3.46
N GLY A 109 1.35 9.65 3.55
CA GLY A 109 2.13 9.80 4.79
C GLY A 109 2.02 8.60 5.74
N VAL A 110 1.84 7.39 5.19
CA VAL A 110 1.83 6.15 6.00
C VAL A 110 3.21 5.51 6.03
N CYS A 111 3.88 5.48 4.89
CA CYS A 111 5.27 5.09 4.75
C CYS A 111 6.18 6.32 4.73
N SER A 112 7.44 6.16 5.14
CA SER A 112 8.45 7.23 5.05
C SER A 112 9.46 6.93 3.95
N GLN A 113 10.07 7.98 3.39
CA GLN A 113 11.29 7.81 2.60
C GLN A 113 12.47 7.52 3.56
N GLY A 114 13.03 6.30 3.51
CA GLY A 114 14.07 5.84 4.43
C GLY A 114 13.56 4.82 5.46
N LEU A 115 14.13 4.76 6.67
CA LEU A 115 14.00 3.62 7.61
C LEU A 115 12.58 3.16 7.99
N GLY A 116 11.51 3.93 7.73
CA GLY A 116 10.11 3.47 7.82
C GLY A 116 9.62 2.89 6.49
N HIS A 117 10.20 1.77 6.08
CA HIS A 117 9.76 0.94 4.96
C HIS A 117 8.90 -0.22 5.45
N SER A 118 8.17 -0.88 4.55
CA SER A 118 7.44 -2.09 4.89
C SER A 118 8.37 -3.25 5.26
N LEU A 119 7.82 -4.21 6.02
CA LEU A 119 8.45 -5.49 6.28
C LEU A 119 8.77 -6.21 4.96
N ASP A 120 7.84 -6.19 4.00
CA ASP A 120 7.99 -6.88 2.71
C ASP A 120 9.19 -6.34 1.92
N ARG A 121 9.34 -5.01 1.87
CA ARG A 121 10.50 -4.37 1.24
C ARG A 121 11.81 -4.72 1.96
N SER A 122 11.77 -4.78 3.28
CA SER A 122 12.94 -5.14 4.10
C SER A 122 13.39 -6.58 3.83
N LEU A 123 12.44 -7.50 3.72
CA LEU A 123 12.69 -8.90 3.36
C LEU A 123 13.22 -9.03 1.93
N GLN A 124 12.58 -8.37 0.96
CA GLN A 124 13.00 -8.39 -0.44
C GLN A 124 14.43 -7.86 -0.61
N ARG A 125 14.78 -6.74 0.04
CA ARG A 125 16.15 -6.20 0.00
C ARG A 125 17.17 -7.19 0.57
N SER A 126 16.82 -7.87 1.66
CA SER A 126 17.70 -8.86 2.28
C SER A 126 17.94 -10.06 1.37
N GLN A 127 16.91 -10.53 0.67
CA GLN A 127 17.01 -11.62 -0.31
C GLN A 127 17.92 -11.23 -1.49
N LEU A 128 17.73 -10.04 -2.06
CA LEU A 128 18.55 -9.53 -3.16
C LEU A 128 20.04 -9.42 -2.78
N LEU A 129 20.33 -8.97 -1.55
CA LEU A 129 21.70 -8.89 -1.03
C LEU A 129 22.34 -10.27 -0.86
N GLU A 130 21.59 -11.24 -0.36
CA GLU A 130 22.06 -12.62 -0.20
C GLU A 130 22.33 -13.29 -1.56
N GLU A 131 21.45 -13.10 -2.54
CA GLU A 131 21.67 -13.57 -3.90
C GLU A 131 22.91 -12.94 -4.54
N HIS A 132 23.10 -11.62 -4.37
CA HIS A 132 24.27 -10.95 -4.89
C HIS A 132 25.56 -11.48 -4.25
N ARG A 133 25.55 -11.70 -2.93
CA ARG A 133 26.68 -12.27 -2.19
C ARG A 133 27.04 -13.67 -2.71
N LYS A 134 26.05 -14.54 -2.95
CA LYS A 134 26.28 -15.88 -3.51
C LYS A 134 26.94 -15.81 -4.90
N ARG A 135 26.42 -14.95 -5.79
CA ARG A 135 26.99 -14.75 -7.13
C ARG A 135 28.44 -14.25 -7.10
N MET A 136 28.82 -13.46 -6.09
CA MET A 136 30.19 -12.98 -5.91
C MET A 136 31.13 -14.02 -5.29
N GLN A 137 30.60 -15.05 -4.62
CA GLN A 137 31.38 -16.16 -4.07
C GLN A 137 31.61 -17.28 -5.09
N ASP A 138 30.77 -17.34 -6.13
CA ASP A 138 30.87 -18.30 -7.23
C ASP A 138 31.75 -17.79 -8.41
N LEU A 139 32.36 -16.60 -8.27
CA LEU A 139 33.30 -15.96 -9.22
C LEU A 139 34.73 -15.99 -8.68
#